data_AF-A0A7V9NTG1-F1
#
_entry.id   AF-A0A7V9NTG1-F1
#
_cell.length_a   1.000
_cell.length_b   1.000
_cell.length_c   1.000
_cell.angle_alpha   90.00
_cell.angle_beta   90.00
_cell.angle_gamma   90.00
#
_symmetry.space_group_name_H-M   'P 1'
#
loop_
_entity.id
_entity.type
_entity.pdbx_description
1 polymer ?
#
loop_
_entity_poly.entity_id
_entity_poly.type
_entity_poly.pdbx_seq_one_letter_code
_entity_poly.pdbx_strand_id
1 'polypeptide(L)'
;MSLGAGAPLPSGRVTLLLTDVEGSTAAWDNDPVAMDAQMERHDAFVAVTVGAHGGLLLKSKGEGDSTFSVFDDPASAVAAALEVIRGLPAANFALPVRAAVHTGEVVPRAGDYFGPVPNRAARLRGLASGGQVLLSSSVASAITDRLPASAEVVALGTHQLRGLAEPEDVFALAHPDLPAIAPLVVVRPPSNLPAPVDAFVGRDDDRTALEKALGRHRLVTIVGPGGVGKTRLALETAADQAHALPGGTWFVDVGPLTSAHELASAVVAALGAELEPGADPAQRIADALQGPAILVLDTCEAHLDAAAELADQLMHARAELNVLATSRQALGVQGEAVLRLEPLRLGGHHED
;
A
#
# COMPACT_ATOMS: atom_id res chain seq x y z
N MET A 1 23.41 -16.26 -25.45
CA MET A 1 23.24 -17.65 -25.01
C MET A 1 21.97 -17.71 -24.18
N SER A 2 20.95 -18.45 -24.63
CA SER A 2 19.71 -18.66 -23.86
C SER A 2 20.04 -19.59 -22.70
N LEU A 3 20.00 -19.10 -21.46
CA LEU A 3 20.07 -19.98 -20.29
C LEU A 3 18.79 -20.82 -20.26
N GLY A 4 18.96 -22.15 -20.25
CA GLY A 4 17.88 -23.11 -20.24
C GLY A 4 17.04 -23.01 -18.96
N ALA A 5 15.77 -23.38 -19.07
CA ALA A 5 14.90 -23.60 -17.92
C ALA A 5 15.59 -24.59 -16.94
N GLY A 6 16.03 -24.11 -15.78
CA GLY A 6 16.60 -24.97 -14.73
C GLY A 6 17.81 -24.45 -13.95
N ALA A 7 18.34 -23.24 -14.23
CA ALA A 7 19.36 -22.66 -13.35
C ALA A 7 18.74 -22.33 -11.97
N PRO A 8 19.38 -22.71 -10.85
CA PRO A 8 18.87 -22.39 -9.53
C PRO A 8 18.90 -20.87 -9.30
N LEU A 9 17.82 -20.32 -8.74
CA LEU A 9 17.77 -18.91 -8.38
C LEU A 9 18.82 -18.58 -7.30
N PRO A 10 19.42 -17.37 -7.33
CA PRO A 10 20.31 -16.91 -6.27
C PRO A 10 19.67 -16.99 -4.87
N SER A 11 20.46 -17.28 -3.85
CA SER A 11 20.02 -17.33 -2.46
C SER A 11 21.03 -16.65 -1.55
N GLY A 12 20.60 -16.18 -0.38
CA GLY A 12 21.42 -15.34 0.49
C GLY A 12 21.23 -13.87 0.13
N ARG A 13 22.28 -13.06 0.16
CA ARG A 13 22.18 -11.62 -0.11
C ARG A 13 22.06 -11.37 -1.62
N VAL A 14 20.88 -10.93 -2.06
CA VAL A 14 20.54 -10.68 -3.47
C VAL A 14 20.04 -9.25 -3.62
N THR A 15 20.31 -8.64 -4.78
CA THR A 15 19.77 -7.33 -5.14
C THR A 15 18.59 -7.49 -6.09
N LEU A 16 17.46 -6.89 -5.72
CA LEU A 16 16.23 -6.88 -6.48
C LEU A 16 16.08 -5.55 -7.23
N LEU A 17 15.73 -5.60 -8.50
CA LEU A 17 15.28 -4.46 -9.31
C LEU A 17 13.82 -4.71 -9.69
N LEU A 18 12.93 -3.84 -9.20
CA LEU A 18 11.52 -3.87 -9.58
C LEU A 18 11.19 -2.64 -10.41
N THR A 19 10.45 -2.81 -11.51
CA THR A 19 9.95 -1.72 -12.35
C THR A 19 8.43 -1.77 -12.44
N ASP A 20 7.79 -0.62 -12.65
CA ASP A 20 6.34 -0.49 -12.82
C ASP A 20 6.03 0.56 -13.88
N VAL A 21 4.95 0.36 -14.62
CA VAL A 21 4.48 1.31 -15.64
C VAL A 21 3.39 2.20 -15.05
N GLU A 22 3.61 3.50 -14.97
CA GLU A 22 2.60 4.44 -14.48
C GLU A 22 1.52 4.70 -15.54
N GLY A 23 0.26 4.78 -15.08
CA GLY A 23 -0.90 5.03 -15.95
C GLY A 23 -1.28 3.84 -16.83
N SER A 24 -0.70 2.66 -16.60
CA SER A 24 -0.93 1.47 -17.43
C SER A 24 -2.39 1.02 -17.43
N THR A 25 -3.09 1.08 -16.30
CA THR A 25 -4.51 0.71 -16.19
C THR A 25 -5.38 1.53 -17.16
N ALA A 26 -5.20 2.84 -17.19
CA ALA A 26 -5.95 3.71 -18.10
C ALA A 26 -5.59 3.46 -19.57
N ALA A 27 -4.33 3.11 -19.86
CA ALA A 27 -3.89 2.75 -21.20
C ALA A 27 -4.53 1.42 -21.67
N TRP A 28 -4.58 0.42 -20.79
CA TRP A 28 -5.28 -0.85 -21.02
C TRP A 28 -6.77 -0.66 -21.28
N ASP A 29 -7.44 0.20 -20.51
CA ASP A 29 -8.87 0.48 -20.69
C ASP A 29 -9.17 1.19 -22.03
N ASN A 30 -8.23 2.02 -22.52
CA ASN A 30 -8.41 2.81 -23.72
C ASN A 30 -8.09 2.03 -25.02
N ASP A 31 -6.98 1.29 -25.07
CA ASP A 31 -6.60 0.47 -26.23
C ASP A 31 -5.80 -0.78 -25.81
N PRO A 32 -6.49 -1.89 -25.48
CA PRO A 32 -5.83 -3.11 -25.03
C PRO A 32 -4.86 -3.72 -26.04
N VAL A 33 -5.15 -3.59 -27.34
CA VAL A 33 -4.33 -4.21 -28.39
C VAL A 33 -3.02 -3.45 -28.57
N ALA A 34 -3.08 -2.12 -28.59
CA ALA A 34 -1.88 -1.30 -28.64
C ALA A 34 -1.04 -1.47 -27.37
N MET A 35 -1.69 -1.58 -26.20
CA MET A 35 -1.01 -1.74 -24.93
C MET A 35 -0.28 -3.09 -24.82
N ASP A 36 -0.91 -4.19 -25.22
CA ASP A 36 -0.27 -5.53 -25.27
C ASP A 36 0.99 -5.51 -26.15
N ALA A 37 0.92 -4.91 -27.34
CA ALA A 37 2.07 -4.77 -28.24
C ALA A 37 3.15 -3.81 -27.70
N GLN A 38 2.80 -2.84 -26.85
CA GLN A 38 3.78 -2.02 -26.13
C GLN A 38 4.45 -2.81 -25.00
N MET A 39 3.69 -3.62 -24.27
CA MET A 39 4.20 -4.42 -23.17
C MET A 39 5.17 -5.50 -23.64
N GLU A 40 4.90 -6.16 -24.77
CA GLU A 40 5.84 -7.14 -25.35
C GLU A 40 7.21 -6.49 -25.69
N ARG A 41 7.20 -5.26 -26.19
CA ARG A 41 8.44 -4.49 -26.47
C ARG A 41 9.15 -4.07 -25.19
N HIS A 42 8.38 -3.63 -24.19
CA HIS A 42 8.89 -3.30 -22.87
C HIS A 42 9.58 -4.51 -22.23
N ASP A 43 8.90 -5.65 -22.14
CA ASP A 43 9.42 -6.86 -21.51
C ASP A 43 10.66 -7.40 -22.24
N ALA A 44 10.65 -7.36 -23.59
CA ALA A 44 11.80 -7.73 -24.39
C ALA A 44 13.01 -6.81 -24.13
N PHE A 45 12.78 -5.49 -24.04
CA PHE A 45 13.83 -4.52 -23.76
C PHE A 45 14.40 -4.72 -22.35
N VAL A 46 13.54 -4.83 -21.34
CA VAL A 46 13.95 -5.08 -19.94
C VAL A 46 14.74 -6.38 -19.85
N ALA A 47 14.26 -7.47 -20.47
CA ALA A 47 14.97 -8.75 -20.45
C ALA A 47 16.38 -8.67 -21.06
N VAL A 48 16.52 -7.98 -22.19
CA VAL A 48 17.82 -7.79 -22.86
C VAL A 48 18.76 -6.95 -22.00
N THR A 49 18.30 -5.81 -21.49
CA THR A 49 19.11 -4.91 -20.66
C THR A 49 19.52 -5.58 -19.36
N VAL A 50 18.58 -6.21 -18.64
CA VAL A 50 18.87 -6.94 -17.40
C VAL A 50 19.91 -8.04 -17.65
N GLY A 51 19.75 -8.82 -18.72
CA GLY A 51 20.72 -9.86 -19.09
C GLY A 51 22.10 -9.31 -19.46
N ALA A 52 22.17 -8.16 -20.13
CA ALA A 52 23.43 -7.50 -20.50
C ALA A 52 24.22 -7.02 -19.27
N HIS A 53 23.52 -6.69 -18.18
CA HIS A 53 24.11 -6.34 -16.88
C HIS A 53 24.24 -7.53 -15.92
N GLY A 54 24.13 -8.76 -16.42
CA GLY A 54 24.33 -9.98 -15.63
C GLY A 54 23.20 -10.29 -14.64
N GLY A 55 22.05 -9.65 -14.77
CA GLY A 55 20.86 -9.95 -14.00
C GLY A 55 19.98 -11.01 -14.65
N LEU A 56 18.98 -11.44 -13.89
CA LEU A 56 17.95 -12.38 -14.33
C LEU A 56 16.56 -11.75 -14.14
N LEU A 57 15.82 -11.59 -15.24
CA LEU A 57 14.41 -11.24 -15.20
C LEU A 57 13.58 -12.47 -14.83
N LEU A 58 12.80 -12.37 -13.74
CA LEU A 58 11.86 -13.41 -13.34
C LEU A 58 10.51 -13.16 -14.01
N LYS A 59 9.90 -14.23 -14.53
CA LYS A 59 8.54 -14.16 -15.05
C LYS A 59 7.57 -14.10 -13.88
N SER A 60 7.14 -12.90 -13.51
CA SER A 60 6.16 -12.68 -12.45
C SER A 60 4.82 -13.31 -12.83
N LYS A 61 4.33 -14.27 -12.04
CA LYS A 61 2.97 -14.81 -12.18
C LYS A 61 2.01 -13.94 -11.37
N GLY A 62 1.69 -12.74 -11.87
CA GLY A 62 0.57 -11.95 -11.35
C GLY A 62 0.84 -10.51 -10.90
N GLU A 63 1.97 -9.89 -11.25
CA GLU A 63 2.22 -8.47 -10.95
C GLU A 63 1.88 -7.52 -12.12
N GLY A 64 0.86 -7.83 -12.94
CA GLY A 64 0.40 -6.92 -14.00
C GLY A 64 1.53 -6.47 -14.94
N ASP A 65 1.72 -5.15 -15.05
CA ASP A 65 2.73 -4.49 -15.91
C ASP A 65 4.08 -4.25 -15.20
N SER A 66 4.31 -4.92 -14.06
CA SER A 66 5.54 -4.83 -13.29
C SER A 66 6.56 -5.88 -13.71
N THR A 67 7.86 -5.53 -13.63
CA THR A 67 8.94 -6.51 -13.81
C THR A 67 9.71 -6.75 -12.52
N PHE A 68 10.14 -7.98 -12.29
CA PHE A 68 10.97 -8.37 -11.15
C PHE A 68 12.30 -8.97 -11.64
N SER A 69 13.42 -8.33 -11.34
CA SER A 69 14.75 -8.79 -11.73
C SER A 69 15.68 -8.97 -10.54
N VAL A 70 16.62 -9.90 -10.65
CA VAL A 70 17.61 -10.18 -9.59
C VAL A 70 19.03 -10.12 -10.07
N PHE A 71 19.92 -9.66 -9.19
CA PHE A 71 21.35 -9.47 -9.42
C PHE A 71 22.15 -9.89 -8.19
N ASP A 72 23.31 -10.49 -8.41
CA ASP A 72 24.27 -10.77 -7.33
C ASP A 72 25.02 -9.49 -6.90
N ASP A 73 25.20 -8.53 -7.81
CA ASP A 73 25.93 -7.28 -7.57
C ASP A 73 24.98 -6.06 -7.64
N PRO A 74 24.95 -5.21 -6.58
CA PRO A 74 24.07 -4.05 -6.56
C PRO A 74 24.45 -2.95 -7.57
N ALA A 75 25.73 -2.78 -7.92
CA ALA A 75 26.12 -1.78 -8.92
C ALA A 75 25.59 -2.15 -10.31
N SER A 76 25.62 -3.44 -10.65
CA SER A 76 25.04 -3.98 -11.87
C SER A 76 23.52 -3.77 -11.93
N ALA A 77 22.80 -3.98 -10.83
CA ALA A 77 21.37 -3.71 -10.73
C ALA A 77 21.03 -2.22 -10.98
N VAL A 78 21.82 -1.31 -10.42
CA VAL A 78 21.63 0.14 -10.59
C VAL A 78 21.96 0.59 -12.02
N ALA A 79 23.01 0.03 -12.63
CA ALA A 79 23.33 0.30 -14.03
C ALA A 79 22.21 -0.18 -14.97
N ALA A 80 21.68 -1.39 -14.73
CA ALA A 80 20.53 -1.91 -15.47
C ALA A 80 19.29 -1.03 -15.29
N ALA A 81 18.97 -0.60 -14.06
CA ALA A 81 17.84 0.26 -13.79
C ALA A 81 17.93 1.59 -14.57
N LEU A 82 19.11 2.23 -14.55
CA LEU A 82 19.37 3.47 -15.28
C LEU A 82 19.19 3.28 -16.79
N GLU A 83 19.71 2.20 -17.36
CA GLU A 83 19.60 1.91 -18.79
C GLU A 83 18.16 1.58 -19.20
N VAL A 84 17.41 0.85 -18.37
CA VAL A 84 15.99 0.59 -18.59
C VAL A 84 15.21 1.90 -18.69
N ILE A 85 15.32 2.77 -17.67
CA ILE A 85 14.56 4.02 -17.65
C ILE A 85 14.95 4.96 -18.82
N ARG A 86 16.24 5.06 -19.16
CA ARG A 86 16.72 5.92 -20.25
C ARG A 86 16.37 5.38 -21.64
N GLY A 87 16.37 4.06 -21.80
CA GLY A 87 16.25 3.41 -23.11
C GLY A 87 14.82 3.18 -23.59
N LEU A 88 13.86 3.05 -22.67
CA LEU A 88 12.46 2.76 -23.02
C LEU A 88 11.81 3.79 -23.97
N PRO A 89 12.02 5.11 -23.82
CA PRO A 89 11.52 6.08 -24.80
C PRO A 89 12.04 5.82 -26.22
N ALA A 90 13.32 5.45 -26.36
CA ALA A 90 13.92 5.10 -27.65
C ALA A 90 13.43 3.74 -28.19
N ALA A 91 12.93 2.86 -27.32
CA ALA A 91 12.27 1.60 -27.67
C ALA A 91 10.78 1.78 -28.07
N ASN A 92 10.34 3.02 -28.30
CA ASN A 92 8.95 3.39 -28.60
C ASN A 92 7.95 2.96 -27.50
N PHE A 93 8.38 3.02 -26.24
CA PHE A 93 7.51 2.86 -25.08
C PHE A 93 7.17 4.24 -24.51
N ALA A 94 5.89 4.61 -24.53
CA ALA A 94 5.45 5.98 -24.28
C ALA A 94 5.08 6.26 -22.81
N LEU A 95 4.83 5.21 -22.02
CA LEU A 95 4.39 5.36 -20.64
C LEU A 95 5.61 5.56 -19.70
N PRO A 96 5.49 6.41 -18.68
CA PRO A 96 6.54 6.56 -17.69
C PRO A 96 6.76 5.25 -16.92
N VAL A 97 8.02 4.82 -16.80
CA VAL A 97 8.40 3.67 -15.97
C VAL A 97 9.14 4.16 -14.74
N ARG A 98 8.80 3.60 -13.59
CA ARG A 98 9.48 3.87 -12.32
C ARG A 98 10.17 2.61 -11.83
N ALA A 99 11.25 2.77 -11.08
CA ALA A 99 12.02 1.64 -10.58
C ALA A 99 12.45 1.80 -9.13
N ALA A 100 12.69 0.67 -8.46
CA ALA A 100 13.47 0.65 -7.23
C ALA A 100 14.44 -0.51 -7.17
N VAL A 101 15.56 -0.28 -6.47
CA VAL A 101 16.60 -1.27 -6.22
C VAL A 101 16.76 -1.46 -4.72
N HIS A 102 16.72 -2.73 -4.28
CA HIS A 102 16.87 -3.09 -2.87
C HIS A 102 17.69 -4.37 -2.70
N THR A 103 18.65 -4.37 -1.78
CA THR A 103 19.44 -5.56 -1.42
C THR A 103 19.00 -6.09 -0.06
N GLY A 104 18.75 -7.40 0.02
CA GLY A 104 18.41 -8.09 1.26
C GLY A 104 18.68 -9.60 1.17
N GLU A 105 18.53 -10.29 2.30
CA GLU A 105 18.65 -11.75 2.34
C GLU A 105 17.36 -12.43 1.89
N VAL A 106 17.47 -13.32 0.90
CA VAL A 106 16.35 -14.03 0.31
C VAL A 106 16.63 -15.53 0.24
N VAL A 107 15.56 -16.31 0.32
CA VAL A 107 15.59 -17.75 0.08
C VAL A 107 14.58 -18.04 -1.03
N PRO A 108 15.02 -18.54 -2.21
CA PRO A 108 14.10 -18.83 -3.30
C PRO A 108 13.16 -19.96 -2.93
N ARG A 109 11.88 -19.84 -3.33
CA ARG A 109 10.83 -20.84 -3.12
C ARG A 109 10.02 -20.99 -4.40
N ALA A 110 9.86 -22.23 -4.86
CA ALA A 110 9.07 -22.56 -6.07
C ALA A 110 9.47 -21.78 -7.34
N GLY A 111 10.75 -21.39 -7.46
CA GLY A 111 11.25 -20.61 -8.60
C GLY A 111 10.95 -19.12 -8.53
N ASP A 112 10.68 -18.59 -7.34
CA ASP A 112 10.43 -17.16 -7.10
C ASP A 112 10.93 -16.74 -5.69
N TYR A 113 10.77 -15.45 -5.34
CA TYR A 113 11.09 -14.89 -4.03
C TYR A 113 9.84 -14.39 -3.31
N PHE A 114 9.69 -14.79 -2.05
CA PHE A 114 8.59 -14.34 -1.19
C PHE A 114 9.13 -13.83 0.14
N GLY A 115 8.41 -12.86 0.71
CA GLY A 115 8.66 -12.41 2.08
C GLY A 115 9.10 -10.95 2.17
N PRO A 116 9.76 -10.57 3.27
CA PRO A 116 9.99 -9.17 3.62
C PRO A 116 10.81 -8.38 2.59
N VAL A 117 11.79 -9.01 1.93
CA VAL A 117 12.73 -8.33 1.01
C VAL A 117 12.05 -7.93 -0.32
N PRO A 118 11.38 -8.84 -1.06
CA PRO A 118 10.52 -8.46 -2.19
C PRO A 118 9.47 -7.40 -1.84
N ASN A 119 8.80 -7.57 -0.70
CA ASN A 119 7.77 -6.62 -0.25
C ASN A 119 8.34 -5.23 0.01
N ARG A 120 9.53 -5.13 0.63
CA ARG A 120 10.24 -3.86 0.85
C ARG A 120 10.62 -3.20 -0.47
N ALA A 121 11.16 -3.97 -1.43
CA ALA A 121 11.51 -3.46 -2.75
C ALA A 121 10.30 -2.91 -3.50
N ALA A 122 9.16 -3.63 -3.47
CA ALA A 122 7.92 -3.20 -4.12
C ALA A 122 7.36 -1.92 -3.48
N ARG A 123 7.44 -1.80 -2.15
CA ARG A 123 6.99 -0.61 -1.40
C ARG A 123 7.89 0.61 -1.68
N LEU A 124 9.20 0.41 -1.76
CA LEU A 124 10.14 1.45 -2.15
C LEU A 124 9.85 1.95 -3.58
N ARG A 125 9.60 1.04 -4.53
CA ARG A 125 9.18 1.39 -5.89
C ARG A 125 7.89 2.21 -5.92
N GLY A 126 6.94 1.91 -5.03
CA GLY A 126 5.68 2.65 -4.92
C GLY A 126 5.84 4.13 -4.53
N LEU A 127 7.01 4.53 -3.99
CA LEU A 127 7.33 5.94 -3.72
C LEU A 127 7.88 6.68 -4.95
N ALA A 128 8.35 5.94 -5.96
CA ALA A 128 8.96 6.52 -7.14
C ALA A 128 7.88 7.09 -8.07
N SER A 129 8.16 8.25 -8.68
CA SER A 129 7.39 8.75 -9.82
C SER A 129 7.97 8.21 -11.13
N GLY A 130 7.20 8.27 -12.21
CA GLY A 130 7.64 7.91 -13.56
C GLY A 130 8.97 8.57 -13.95
N GLY A 131 9.92 7.76 -14.41
CA GLY A 131 11.28 8.16 -14.76
C GLY A 131 12.27 8.19 -13.58
N GLN A 132 11.83 7.89 -12.35
CA GLN A 132 12.72 7.82 -11.19
C GLN A 132 13.21 6.40 -10.89
N VAL A 133 14.44 6.31 -10.36
CA VAL A 133 15.01 5.10 -9.77
C VAL A 133 15.30 5.38 -8.30
N LEU A 134 14.62 4.68 -7.39
CA LEU A 134 14.85 4.78 -5.96
C LEU A 134 15.74 3.64 -5.44
N LEU A 135 16.57 3.94 -4.46
CA LEU A 135 17.54 3.02 -3.87
C LEU A 135 17.29 2.95 -2.36
N SER A 136 17.38 1.75 -1.80
CA SER A 136 17.44 1.57 -0.34
C SER A 136 18.81 1.97 0.21
N SER A 137 18.87 2.20 1.52
CA SER A 137 20.10 2.43 2.27
C SER A 137 21.19 1.37 2.00
N SER A 138 20.78 0.10 1.95
CA SER A 138 21.67 -1.05 1.68
C SER A 138 22.30 -1.03 0.29
N VAL A 139 21.61 -0.44 -0.71
CA VAL A 139 22.11 -0.32 -2.08
C VAL A 139 22.99 0.93 -2.20
N ALA A 140 22.50 2.08 -1.73
CA ALA A 140 23.25 3.34 -1.77
C ALA A 140 24.64 3.20 -1.11
N SER A 141 24.69 2.54 0.05
CA SER A 141 25.95 2.28 0.76
C SER A 141 26.89 1.33 0.03
N ALA A 142 26.36 0.41 -0.79
CA ALA A 142 27.15 -0.61 -1.47
C ALA A 142 27.75 -0.14 -2.81
N ILE A 143 27.27 0.99 -3.36
CA ILE A 143 27.62 1.45 -4.71
C ILE A 143 28.37 2.78 -4.75
N THR A 144 28.70 3.38 -3.59
CA THR A 144 29.28 4.73 -3.47
C THR A 144 30.40 5.02 -4.48
N ASP A 145 31.34 4.10 -4.67
CA ASP A 145 32.49 4.26 -5.58
C ASP A 145 32.32 3.53 -6.93
N ARG A 146 31.10 3.08 -7.24
CA ARG A 146 30.79 2.21 -8.40
C ARG A 146 29.56 2.70 -9.17
N LEU A 147 29.27 4.00 -9.09
CA LEU A 147 28.15 4.60 -9.79
C LEU A 147 28.35 4.58 -11.32
N PRO A 148 27.27 4.43 -12.10
CA PRO A 148 27.32 4.65 -13.53
C PRO A 148 27.85 6.05 -13.87
N ALA A 149 28.46 6.21 -15.05
CA ALA A 149 29.02 7.48 -15.47
C ALA A 149 27.96 8.60 -15.45
N SER A 150 28.31 9.75 -14.89
CA SER A 150 27.43 10.92 -14.70
C SER A 150 26.22 10.70 -13.78
N ALA A 151 26.15 9.56 -13.08
CA ALA A 151 25.13 9.32 -12.09
C ALA A 151 25.57 9.78 -10.71
N GLU A 152 24.63 10.30 -9.93
CA GLU A 152 24.83 10.69 -8.53
C GLU A 152 23.73 10.05 -7.67
N VAL A 153 23.98 9.95 -6.36
CA VAL A 153 22.98 9.48 -5.39
C VAL A 153 22.55 10.65 -4.53
N VAL A 154 21.25 10.95 -4.54
CA VAL A 154 20.66 12.05 -3.78
C VAL A 154 19.83 11.47 -2.64
N ALA A 155 20.13 11.88 -1.41
CA ALA A 155 19.34 11.48 -0.24
C ALA A 155 17.97 12.18 -0.25
N LEU A 156 16.91 11.38 -0.09
CA LEU A 156 15.52 11.85 -0.04
C LEU A 156 14.92 11.77 1.38
N GLY A 157 15.73 11.40 2.36
CA GLY A 157 15.38 11.33 3.77
C GLY A 157 14.81 9.97 4.19
N THR A 158 14.32 9.93 5.42
CA THR A 158 13.81 8.72 6.08
C THR A 158 12.30 8.59 5.90
N HIS A 159 11.83 7.43 5.43
CA HIS A 159 10.44 7.15 5.08
C HIS A 159 9.92 5.87 5.74
N GLN A 160 8.73 5.91 6.33
CA GLN A 160 8.07 4.70 6.82
C GLN A 160 7.44 3.96 5.63
N LEU A 161 7.97 2.79 5.29
CA LEU A 161 7.38 1.91 4.29
C LEU A 161 6.25 1.09 4.95
N ARG A 162 5.06 1.07 4.32
CA ARG A 162 3.85 0.33 4.80
C ARG A 162 4.24 -1.03 5.37
N GLY A 163 3.76 -1.44 6.54
CA GLY A 163 3.94 -2.80 7.09
C GLY A 163 5.40 -3.25 7.31
N LEU A 164 6.35 -2.32 7.46
CA LEU A 164 7.69 -2.56 7.97
C LEU A 164 7.84 -1.88 9.32
N ALA A 165 8.47 -2.55 10.28
CA ALA A 165 8.66 -2.01 11.63
C ALA A 165 9.63 -0.81 11.63
N GLU A 166 10.70 -0.89 10.83
CA GLU A 166 11.74 0.12 10.77
C GLU A 166 11.59 1.02 9.53
N PRO A 167 11.78 2.35 9.69
CA PRO A 167 11.80 3.27 8.57
C PRO A 167 13.02 3.01 7.65
N GLU A 168 12.91 3.44 6.39
CA GLU A 168 13.95 3.29 5.37
C GLU A 168 14.50 4.65 4.98
N ASP A 169 15.83 4.80 4.95
CA ASP A 169 16.45 5.93 4.27
C ASP A 169 16.40 5.72 2.76
N VAL A 170 15.70 6.62 2.08
CA VAL A 170 15.45 6.53 0.65
C VAL A 170 16.40 7.46 -0.09
N PHE A 171 16.94 6.95 -1.18
CA PHE A 171 17.83 7.70 -2.07
C PHE A 171 17.29 7.63 -3.49
N ALA A 172 17.54 8.65 -4.30
CA ALA A 172 17.27 8.64 -5.73
C ALA A 172 18.57 8.61 -6.51
N LEU A 173 18.55 7.90 -7.63
CA LEU A 173 19.59 7.98 -8.64
C LEU A 173 19.34 9.22 -9.52
N ALA A 174 20.25 10.19 -9.45
CA ALA A 174 20.29 11.35 -10.34
C ALA A 174 21.13 11.02 -11.57
N HIS A 175 20.68 11.46 -12.74
CA HIS A 175 21.46 11.41 -13.98
C HIS A 175 20.95 12.48 -14.95
N PRO A 176 21.79 13.12 -15.78
CA PRO A 176 21.37 14.20 -16.69
C PRO A 176 20.23 13.84 -17.65
N ASP A 177 20.14 12.57 -18.03
CA ASP A 177 19.09 12.06 -18.93
C ASP A 177 17.81 11.59 -18.20
N LEU A 178 17.76 11.68 -16.86
CA LEU A 178 16.57 11.38 -16.07
C LEU A 178 15.85 12.68 -15.68
N PRO A 179 14.53 12.63 -15.42
CA PRO A 179 13.81 13.77 -14.87
C PRO A 179 14.48 14.31 -13.60
N ALA A 180 14.40 15.62 -13.38
CA ALA A 180 14.89 16.23 -12.16
C ALA A 180 14.24 15.55 -10.94
N ILE A 181 15.06 15.24 -9.94
CA ILE A 181 14.58 14.62 -8.71
C ILE A 181 13.70 15.63 -7.98
N ALA A 182 12.39 15.40 -8.02
CA ALA A 182 11.47 16.07 -7.12
C ALA A 182 11.67 15.49 -5.70
N PRO A 183 11.58 16.33 -4.65
CA PRO A 183 11.52 15.81 -3.28
C PRO A 183 10.36 14.82 -3.18
N LEU A 184 10.56 13.71 -2.46
CA LEU A 184 9.47 12.79 -2.16
C LEU A 184 8.44 13.53 -1.31
N VAL A 185 7.38 14.00 -1.93
CA VAL A 185 6.18 14.44 -1.21
C VAL A 185 5.48 13.16 -0.80
N VAL A 186 5.77 12.66 0.41
CA VAL A 186 4.88 11.68 1.02
C VAL A 186 3.58 12.42 1.32
N VAL A 187 2.66 12.40 0.38
CA VAL A 187 1.27 12.72 0.66
C VAL A 187 0.80 11.60 1.57
N ARG A 188 0.96 11.80 2.89
CA ARG A 188 0.28 10.95 3.86
C ARG A 188 -1.20 11.22 3.65
N PRO A 189 -1.99 10.21 3.27
CA PRO A 189 -3.41 10.43 3.20
C PRO A 189 -3.90 10.85 4.59
N PRO A 190 -4.90 11.75 4.64
CA PRO A 190 -5.30 12.37 5.89
C PRO A 190 -5.78 11.29 6.88
N SER A 191 -5.43 11.47 8.15
CA SER A 191 -5.80 10.50 9.19
C SER A 191 -5.82 11.16 10.56
N ASN A 192 -6.81 10.79 11.38
CA ASN A 192 -6.91 11.17 12.79
C ASN A 192 -6.88 9.93 13.71
N LEU A 193 -6.43 8.77 13.21
CA LEU A 193 -6.38 7.54 14.00
C LEU A 193 -5.48 7.75 15.24
N PRO A 194 -5.90 7.30 16.43
CA PRO A 194 -5.06 7.33 17.62
C PRO A 194 -3.76 6.55 17.42
N ALA A 195 -2.65 7.07 17.96
CA ALA A 195 -1.37 6.37 17.91
C ALA A 195 -1.41 5.07 18.77
N PRO A 196 -0.87 3.93 18.29
CA PRO A 196 -0.76 2.72 19.09
C PRO A 196 0.11 2.97 20.33
N VAL A 197 -0.33 2.49 21.49
CA VAL A 197 0.38 2.67 22.77
C VAL A 197 1.26 1.46 23.13
N ASP A 198 1.01 0.32 22.48
CA ASP A 198 1.71 -0.95 22.64
C ASP A 198 1.70 -1.76 21.32
N ALA A 199 2.37 -2.91 21.28
CA ALA A 199 2.34 -3.80 20.13
C ALA A 199 1.01 -4.56 20.05
N PHE A 200 0.43 -4.69 18.85
CA PHE A 200 -0.75 -5.53 18.63
C PHE A 200 -0.32 -6.99 18.46
N VAL A 201 -0.57 -7.82 19.47
CA VAL A 201 -0.11 -9.22 19.52
C VAL A 201 -1.29 -10.18 19.42
N GLY A 202 -1.17 -11.14 18.49
CA GLY A 202 -2.24 -12.09 18.16
C GLY A 202 -3.34 -11.47 17.31
N ARG A 203 -4.27 -12.30 16.81
CA ARG A 203 -5.39 -11.92 15.92
C ARG A 203 -5.06 -11.66 14.45
N ASP A 204 -3.97 -12.24 13.92
CA ASP A 204 -3.65 -12.17 12.49
C ASP A 204 -4.79 -12.70 11.60
N ASP A 205 -5.46 -13.77 12.03
CA ASP A 205 -6.60 -14.35 11.33
C ASP A 205 -7.82 -13.41 11.34
N ASP A 206 -8.12 -12.77 12.48
CA ASP A 206 -9.25 -11.84 12.60
C ASP A 206 -9.00 -10.57 11.75
N ARG A 207 -7.75 -10.08 11.72
CA ARG A 207 -7.34 -8.95 10.88
C ARG A 207 -7.47 -9.30 9.40
N THR A 208 -6.97 -10.46 8.99
CA THR A 208 -7.09 -10.96 7.61
C THR A 208 -8.56 -11.10 7.21
N ALA A 209 -9.41 -11.59 8.12
CA ALA A 209 -10.84 -11.70 7.89
C ALA A 209 -11.51 -10.32 7.73
N LEU A 210 -11.12 -9.35 8.54
CA LEU A 210 -11.62 -7.98 8.47
C LEU A 210 -11.18 -7.27 7.19
N GLU A 211 -9.92 -7.37 6.80
CA GLU A 211 -9.40 -6.83 5.54
C GLU A 211 -10.18 -7.39 4.34
N LYS A 212 -10.41 -8.71 4.33
CA LYS A 212 -11.20 -9.38 3.30
C LYS A 212 -12.66 -8.92 3.29
N ALA A 213 -13.25 -8.68 4.46
CA ALA A 213 -14.60 -8.17 4.57
C ALA A 213 -14.70 -6.74 4.01
N LEU A 214 -13.77 -5.85 4.37
CA LEU A 214 -13.71 -4.48 3.85
C LEU A 214 -13.50 -4.42 2.34
N GLY A 215 -12.76 -5.38 1.77
CA GLY A 215 -12.61 -5.49 0.31
C GLY A 215 -13.87 -5.95 -0.44
N ARG A 216 -14.90 -6.43 0.27
CA ARG A 216 -16.14 -6.99 -0.33
C ARG A 216 -17.41 -6.25 0.08
N HIS A 217 -17.37 -5.57 1.22
CA HIS A 217 -18.51 -4.92 1.85
C HIS A 217 -18.13 -3.50 2.25
N ARG A 218 -19.04 -2.57 2.00
CA ARG A 218 -18.86 -1.14 2.31
C ARG A 218 -19.20 -0.81 3.75
N LEU A 219 -19.97 -1.65 4.42
CA LEU A 219 -20.22 -1.57 5.86
C LEU A 219 -19.82 -2.89 6.50
N VAL A 220 -18.88 -2.81 7.45
CA VAL A 220 -18.49 -3.94 8.28
C VAL A 220 -18.64 -3.54 9.75
N THR A 221 -19.30 -4.35 10.55
CA THR A 221 -19.44 -4.12 11.99
C THR A 221 -18.74 -5.24 12.75
N ILE A 222 -17.74 -4.89 13.56
CA ILE A 222 -17.10 -5.80 14.51
C ILE A 222 -18.01 -5.90 15.73
N VAL A 223 -18.51 -7.10 15.98
CA VAL A 223 -19.42 -7.41 17.08
C VAL A 223 -18.74 -8.30 18.09
N GLY A 224 -18.88 -8.00 19.38
CA GLY A 224 -18.31 -8.83 20.43
C GLY A 224 -18.43 -8.20 21.82
N PRO A 225 -18.12 -8.97 22.89
CA PRO A 225 -18.22 -8.49 24.25
C PRO A 225 -17.29 -7.30 24.54
N GLY A 226 -17.52 -6.62 25.66
CA GLY A 226 -16.63 -5.55 26.13
C GLY A 226 -15.21 -6.08 26.39
N GLY A 227 -14.19 -5.29 26.07
CA GLY A 227 -12.78 -5.65 26.33
C GLY A 227 -12.17 -6.69 25.39
N VAL A 228 -12.92 -7.20 24.40
CA VAL A 228 -12.41 -8.23 23.47
C VAL A 228 -11.39 -7.72 22.43
N GLY A 229 -11.23 -6.39 22.32
CA GLY A 229 -10.27 -5.76 21.41
C GLY A 229 -10.85 -5.29 20.07
N LYS A 230 -12.17 -5.07 19.96
CA LYS A 230 -12.81 -4.60 18.71
C LYS A 230 -12.21 -3.31 18.18
N THR A 231 -12.12 -2.29 19.04
CA THR A 231 -11.51 -0.98 18.73
C THR A 231 -10.07 -1.13 18.27
N ARG A 232 -9.29 -1.95 18.98
CA ARG A 232 -7.88 -2.22 18.63
C ARG A 232 -7.78 -2.85 17.23
N LEU A 233 -8.57 -3.89 16.95
CA LEU A 233 -8.61 -4.55 15.65
C LEU A 233 -9.04 -3.59 14.53
N ALA A 234 -10.05 -2.74 14.77
CA ALA A 234 -10.52 -1.76 13.80
C ALA A 234 -9.45 -0.71 13.47
N LEU A 235 -8.81 -0.14 14.49
CA LEU A 235 -7.78 0.88 14.36
C LEU A 235 -6.54 0.35 13.64
N GLU A 236 -6.06 -0.84 14.02
CA GLU A 236 -4.90 -1.48 13.37
C GLU A 236 -5.19 -1.74 11.88
N THR A 237 -6.37 -2.31 11.57
CA THR A 237 -6.75 -2.61 10.18
C THR A 237 -6.93 -1.34 9.35
N ALA A 238 -7.50 -0.27 9.93
CA ALA A 238 -7.60 1.02 9.25
C ALA A 238 -6.21 1.62 9.01
N ALA A 239 -5.31 1.59 9.99
CA ALA A 239 -3.95 2.10 9.88
C ALA A 239 -3.16 1.40 8.76
N ASP A 240 -3.34 0.09 8.57
CA ASP A 240 -2.69 -0.66 7.48
C ASP A 240 -3.14 -0.23 6.08
N GLN A 241 -4.37 0.26 5.98
CA GLN A 241 -4.98 0.67 4.72
C GLN A 241 -4.81 2.17 4.44
N ALA A 242 -4.46 2.97 5.45
CA ALA A 242 -4.36 4.43 5.35
C ALA A 242 -3.59 4.93 4.13
N HIS A 243 -2.45 4.30 3.80
CA HIS A 243 -1.62 4.71 2.67
C HIS A 243 -2.24 4.46 1.28
N ALA A 244 -3.22 3.55 1.18
CA ALA A 244 -3.88 3.20 -0.08
C ALA A 244 -5.18 3.98 -0.31
N LEU A 245 -5.56 4.85 0.61
CA LEU A 245 -6.85 5.54 0.65
C LEU A 245 -6.63 7.04 0.51
N PRO A 246 -6.69 7.63 -0.71
CA PRO A 246 -6.50 9.07 -0.91
C PRO A 246 -7.45 9.94 -0.08
N GLY A 247 -8.65 9.42 0.23
CA GLY A 247 -9.62 10.08 1.10
C GLY A 247 -9.35 9.88 2.60
N GLY A 248 -8.39 9.05 2.98
CA GLY A 248 -7.89 8.91 4.34
C GLY A 248 -8.59 7.87 5.22
N THR A 249 -8.19 7.84 6.48
CA THR A 249 -8.77 6.98 7.52
C THR A 249 -9.19 7.80 8.72
N TRP A 250 -10.45 7.69 9.10
CA TRP A 250 -11.06 8.58 10.07
C TRP A 250 -11.63 7.79 11.23
N PHE A 251 -11.49 8.31 12.44
CA PHE A 251 -11.97 7.71 13.67
C PHE A 251 -12.89 8.68 14.40
N VAL A 252 -14.03 8.15 14.84
CA VAL A 252 -14.98 8.83 15.70
C VAL A 252 -15.37 7.88 16.83
N ASP A 253 -15.11 8.30 18.06
CA ASP A 253 -15.62 7.63 19.25
C ASP A 253 -17.06 8.09 19.49
N VAL A 254 -18.01 7.18 19.31
CA VAL A 254 -19.45 7.43 19.48
C VAL A 254 -19.86 7.34 20.95
N GLY A 255 -19.07 6.69 21.80
CA GLY A 255 -19.39 6.42 23.19
C GLY A 255 -19.68 7.67 24.05
N PRO A 256 -18.89 8.75 23.93
CA PRO A 256 -19.09 9.98 24.71
C PRO A 256 -20.27 10.85 24.26
N LEU A 257 -20.88 10.58 23.10
CA LEU A 257 -21.94 11.44 22.55
C LEU A 257 -23.18 11.40 23.44
N THR A 258 -23.85 12.53 23.57
CA THR A 258 -25.03 12.65 24.44
C THR A 258 -26.35 12.61 23.66
N SER A 259 -26.29 12.81 22.34
CA SER A 259 -27.46 12.71 21.47
C SER A 259 -27.11 12.11 20.09
N ALA A 260 -28.09 11.44 19.48
CA ALA A 260 -27.99 10.88 18.14
C ALA A 260 -27.64 11.94 17.06
N HIS A 261 -28.11 13.18 17.24
CA HIS A 261 -27.87 14.28 16.31
C HIS A 261 -26.42 14.79 16.32
N GLU A 262 -25.66 14.52 17.39
CA GLU A 262 -24.25 14.90 17.48
C GLU A 262 -23.34 14.05 16.60
N LEU A 263 -23.74 12.83 16.26
CA LEU A 263 -22.87 11.87 15.56
C LEU A 263 -22.39 12.39 14.21
N ALA A 264 -23.30 12.86 13.36
CA ALA A 264 -22.91 13.37 12.05
C ALA A 264 -22.02 14.62 12.16
N SER A 265 -22.31 15.50 13.14
CA SER A 265 -21.48 16.68 13.41
C SER A 265 -20.09 16.29 13.91
N ALA A 266 -19.98 15.25 14.75
CA ALA A 266 -18.71 14.72 15.22
C ALA A 266 -17.86 14.15 14.06
N VAL A 267 -18.50 13.48 13.09
CA VAL A 267 -17.81 13.00 11.88
C VAL A 267 -17.34 14.17 11.00
N VAL A 268 -18.19 15.19 10.78
CA VAL A 268 -17.79 16.40 10.04
C VAL A 268 -16.58 17.08 10.70
N ALA A 269 -16.62 17.22 12.03
CA ALA A 269 -15.52 17.80 12.80
C ALA A 269 -14.24 16.95 12.73
N ALA A 270 -14.35 15.62 12.77
CA ALA A 270 -13.21 14.71 12.62
C ALA A 270 -12.52 14.85 11.26
N LEU A 271 -13.26 15.20 10.21
CA LEU A 271 -12.76 15.50 8.87
C LEU A 271 -12.17 16.92 8.73
N GLY A 272 -12.24 17.74 9.78
CA GLY A 272 -11.83 19.14 9.74
C GLY A 272 -12.73 20.00 8.84
N ALA A 273 -13.96 19.54 8.56
CA ALA A 273 -14.93 20.26 7.76
C ALA A 273 -15.90 21.07 8.64
N GLU A 274 -16.62 21.99 8.01
CA GLU A 274 -17.69 22.77 8.63
C GLU A 274 -19.05 22.34 8.08
N LEU A 275 -20.05 22.31 8.97
CA LEU A 275 -21.44 22.00 8.63
C LEU A 275 -22.27 23.27 8.67
N GLU A 276 -22.70 23.73 7.50
CA GLU A 276 -23.57 24.90 7.37
C GLU A 276 -24.99 24.61 7.90
N PRO A 277 -25.69 25.61 8.47
CA PRO A 277 -27.07 25.44 8.93
C PRO A 277 -27.99 24.96 7.80
N GLY A 278 -28.67 23.83 8.02
CA GLY A 278 -29.61 23.25 7.06
C GLY A 278 -28.97 22.43 5.93
N ALA A 279 -27.63 22.28 5.91
CA ALA A 279 -26.97 21.35 5.01
C ALA A 279 -27.20 19.90 5.41
N ASP A 280 -27.23 19.00 4.43
CA ASP A 280 -27.24 17.55 4.66
C ASP A 280 -25.86 17.09 5.18
N PRO A 281 -25.77 16.60 6.43
CA PRO A 281 -24.50 16.17 7.00
C PRO A 281 -23.85 15.01 6.25
N ALA A 282 -24.63 14.05 5.74
CA ALA A 282 -24.09 12.88 5.04
C ALA A 282 -23.46 13.28 3.71
N GLN A 283 -24.12 14.19 2.97
CA GLN A 283 -23.55 14.77 1.76
C GLN A 283 -22.30 15.61 2.08
N ARG A 284 -22.31 16.39 3.18
CA ARG A 284 -21.15 17.18 3.58
C ARG A 284 -19.93 16.31 3.90
N ILE A 285 -20.14 15.20 4.62
CA ILE A 285 -19.10 14.19 4.91
C ILE A 285 -18.58 13.59 3.61
N ALA A 286 -19.48 13.22 2.70
CA ALA A 286 -19.11 12.71 1.39
C ALA A 286 -18.24 13.72 0.64
N ASP A 287 -18.63 14.98 0.54
CA ASP A 287 -17.91 16.03 -0.21
C ASP A 287 -16.54 16.38 0.38
N ALA A 288 -16.35 16.19 1.69
CA ALA A 288 -15.09 16.49 2.36
C ALA A 288 -13.95 15.52 2.00
N LEU A 289 -14.28 14.32 1.50
CA LEU A 289 -13.31 13.27 1.20
C LEU A 289 -12.75 13.39 -0.24
N GLN A 290 -11.45 13.16 -0.44
CA GLN A 290 -10.75 13.33 -1.73
C GLN A 290 -10.46 12.01 -2.48
N GLY A 291 -11.09 10.91 -2.09
CA GLY A 291 -11.02 9.62 -2.78
C GLY A 291 -11.58 8.47 -1.93
N PRO A 292 -11.18 7.22 -2.18
CA PRO A 292 -11.48 6.09 -1.31
C PRO A 292 -11.06 6.35 0.13
N ALA A 293 -11.91 6.00 1.10
CA ALA A 293 -11.69 6.27 2.52
C ALA A 293 -12.31 5.20 3.44
N ILE A 294 -11.79 5.11 4.67
CA ILE A 294 -12.42 4.35 5.76
C ILE A 294 -12.84 5.31 6.88
N LEU A 295 -14.09 5.19 7.32
CA LEU A 295 -14.60 5.82 8.54
C LEU A 295 -14.85 4.76 9.61
N VAL A 296 -14.13 4.86 10.72
CA VAL A 296 -14.29 4.04 11.91
C VAL A 296 -15.26 4.72 12.87
N LEU A 297 -16.41 4.07 13.12
CA LEU A 297 -17.39 4.47 14.13
C LEU A 297 -17.26 3.54 15.35
N ASP A 298 -16.56 3.99 16.37
CA ASP A 298 -16.25 3.15 17.54
C ASP A 298 -17.31 3.27 18.62
N THR A 299 -17.58 2.16 19.32
CA THR A 299 -18.46 2.14 20.50
C THR A 299 -19.89 2.60 20.19
N CYS A 300 -20.47 2.06 19.11
CA CYS A 300 -21.81 2.45 18.64
C CYS A 300 -22.98 1.95 19.53
N GLU A 301 -22.73 1.12 20.53
CA GLU A 301 -23.75 0.43 21.34
C GLU A 301 -24.78 1.34 22.04
N ALA A 302 -24.42 2.57 22.40
CA ALA A 302 -25.35 3.54 23.00
C ALA A 302 -26.19 4.31 21.97
N HIS A 303 -25.77 4.32 20.69
CA HIS A 303 -26.34 5.14 19.62
C HIS A 303 -26.52 4.31 18.32
N LEU A 304 -26.97 3.06 18.46
CA LEU A 304 -27.05 2.10 17.36
C LEU A 304 -27.90 2.61 16.19
N ASP A 305 -29.11 3.11 16.47
CA ASP A 305 -30.02 3.57 15.43
C ASP A 305 -29.43 4.76 14.66
N ALA A 306 -28.77 5.68 15.37
CA ALA A 306 -28.14 6.85 14.77
C ALA A 306 -26.92 6.46 13.91
N ALA A 307 -26.11 5.51 14.38
CA ALA A 307 -24.98 4.98 13.64
C ALA A 307 -25.43 4.20 12.40
N ALA A 308 -26.52 3.43 12.52
CA ALA A 308 -27.13 2.70 11.42
C ALA A 308 -27.67 3.66 10.34
N GLU A 309 -28.43 4.68 10.76
CA GLU A 309 -28.99 5.70 9.86
C GLU A 309 -27.88 6.46 9.13
N LEU A 310 -26.85 6.93 9.85
CA LEU A 310 -25.74 7.64 9.22
C LEU A 310 -24.95 6.74 8.28
N ALA A 311 -24.67 5.49 8.66
CA ALA A 311 -23.96 4.55 7.81
C ALA A 311 -24.73 4.28 6.50
N ASP A 312 -26.06 4.12 6.58
CA ASP A 312 -26.91 3.94 5.40
C ASP A 312 -26.88 5.18 4.49
N GLN A 313 -27.03 6.38 5.06
CA GLN A 313 -26.95 7.64 4.29
C GLN A 313 -25.59 7.81 3.60
N LEU A 314 -24.49 7.54 4.30
CA LEU A 314 -23.13 7.61 3.76
C LEU A 314 -22.90 6.58 2.65
N MET A 315 -23.46 5.38 2.79
CA MET A 315 -23.40 4.38 1.73
C MET A 315 -24.14 4.81 0.46
N HIS A 316 -25.19 5.62 0.56
CA HIS A 316 -25.84 6.20 -0.61
C HIS A 316 -25.09 7.41 -1.17
N ALA A 317 -24.50 8.25 -0.31
CA ALA A 317 -23.84 9.48 -0.71
C ALA A 317 -22.47 9.26 -1.39
N ARG A 318 -21.70 8.22 -1.00
CA ARG A 318 -20.33 8.02 -1.52
C ARG A 318 -19.94 6.56 -1.70
N ALA A 319 -19.92 6.10 -2.96
CA ALA A 319 -19.59 4.71 -3.34
C ALA A 319 -18.22 4.21 -2.79
N GLU A 320 -17.23 5.09 -2.73
CA GLU A 320 -15.84 4.75 -2.33
C GLU A 320 -15.57 4.92 -0.82
N LEU A 321 -16.60 5.09 -0.01
CA LEU A 321 -16.48 5.13 1.45
C LEU A 321 -16.82 3.76 2.05
N ASN A 322 -15.89 3.25 2.86
CA ASN A 322 -16.09 2.10 3.73
C ASN A 322 -16.35 2.59 5.16
N VAL A 323 -17.41 2.08 5.79
CA VAL A 323 -17.72 2.30 7.19
C VAL A 323 -17.36 1.03 7.98
N LEU A 324 -16.53 1.22 9.01
CA LEU A 324 -16.13 0.18 9.95
C LEU A 324 -16.67 0.53 11.33
N ALA A 325 -17.68 -0.19 11.81
CA ALA A 325 -18.24 0.06 13.13
C ALA A 325 -17.74 -0.94 14.17
N THR A 326 -17.66 -0.53 15.43
CA THR A 326 -17.50 -1.44 16.57
C THR A 326 -18.71 -1.34 17.50
N SER A 327 -19.25 -2.49 17.90
CA SER A 327 -20.42 -2.54 18.78
C SER A 327 -20.58 -3.89 19.48
N ARG A 328 -21.51 -3.99 20.43
CA ARG A 328 -21.96 -5.25 21.06
C ARG A 328 -22.97 -6.01 20.21
N GLN A 329 -23.60 -5.36 19.24
CA GLN A 329 -24.54 -5.95 18.30
C GLN A 329 -24.41 -5.30 16.92
N ALA A 330 -24.96 -5.95 15.90
CA ALA A 330 -24.98 -5.41 14.54
C ALA A 330 -25.77 -4.08 14.47
N LEU A 331 -25.47 -3.23 13.50
CA LEU A 331 -26.21 -2.00 13.23
C LEU A 331 -27.57 -2.27 12.60
N GLY A 332 -27.70 -3.38 11.85
CA GLY A 332 -28.95 -3.77 11.21
C GLY A 332 -29.19 -3.10 9.85
N VAL A 333 -28.13 -2.64 9.18
CA VAL A 333 -28.22 -1.94 7.90
C VAL A 333 -28.11 -2.92 6.73
N GLN A 334 -28.84 -2.68 5.64
CA GLN A 334 -28.76 -3.53 4.46
C GLN A 334 -27.34 -3.51 3.86
N GLY A 335 -26.77 -4.69 3.61
CA GLY A 335 -25.40 -4.82 3.08
C GLY A 335 -24.30 -4.83 4.14
N GLU A 336 -24.66 -4.71 5.43
CA GLU A 336 -23.74 -4.89 6.56
C GLU A 336 -23.15 -6.30 6.59
N ALA A 337 -21.83 -6.39 6.66
CA ALA A 337 -21.12 -7.61 7.04
C ALA A 337 -20.79 -7.58 8.53
N VAL A 338 -21.22 -8.61 9.25
CA VAL A 338 -20.97 -8.73 10.69
C VAL A 338 -19.76 -9.63 10.93
N LEU A 339 -18.69 -9.07 11.48
CA LEU A 339 -17.53 -9.82 11.94
C LEU A 339 -17.62 -10.04 13.45
N ARG A 340 -17.83 -11.29 13.87
CA ARG A 340 -17.89 -11.62 15.30
C ARG A 340 -16.49 -11.84 15.84
N LEU A 341 -16.13 -11.08 16.87
CA LEU A 341 -14.84 -11.16 17.53
C LEU A 341 -14.98 -11.88 18.87
N GLU A 342 -14.34 -13.04 18.96
CA GLU A 342 -14.29 -13.84 20.19
C GLU A 342 -13.06 -13.47 21.05
N PRO A 343 -13.11 -13.69 22.38
CA PRO A 343 -11.94 -13.56 23.24
C PRO A 343 -10.76 -14.41 22.75
N LEU A 344 -9.55 -13.86 22.86
CA LEU A 344 -8.33 -14.62 22.59
C LEU A 344 -8.31 -15.85 23.50
N ARG A 345 -8.11 -17.02 22.89
CA ARG A 345 -7.87 -18.24 23.65
C ARG A 345 -6.53 -18.08 24.35
N LEU A 346 -6.54 -18.01 25.68
CA LEU A 346 -5.31 -18.15 26.45
C LEU A 346 -4.74 -19.53 26.11
N GLY A 347 -3.54 -19.57 25.53
CA GLY A 347 -2.82 -20.82 25.36
C GLY A 347 -2.76 -21.52 26.71
N GLY A 348 -3.24 -22.76 26.76
CA GLY A 348 -3.29 -23.53 28.00
C GLY A 348 -1.91 -23.52 28.65
N HIS A 349 -1.87 -23.21 29.95
CA HIS A 349 -0.70 -23.48 30.77
C HIS A 349 -0.30 -24.95 30.54
N HIS A 350 0.88 -25.18 29.97
CA HIS A 350 1.59 -26.43 30.20
C HIS A 350 2.04 -26.40 31.65
N GLU A 351 1.20 -26.95 32.53
CA GLU A 351 1.65 -27.51 33.80
C GLU A 351 2.22 -28.90 33.48
N ASP A 352 3.55 -29.01 33.51
CA ASP A 352 4.26 -30.23 33.88
C ASP A 352 4.96 -29.97 35.23
#